data_AF-A0A3M0HUG0-F1
#
_entry.id   AF-A0A3M0HUG0-F1
#
_cell.length_a   1.000
_cell.length_b   1.000
_cell.length_c   1.000
_cell.angle_alpha   90.00
_cell.angle_beta   90.00
_cell.angle_gamma   90.00
#
_symmetry.space_group_name_H-M   'P 1'
#
loop_
_entity.id
_entity.type
_entity.pdbx_description
1 polymer ?
#
loop_
_entity_poly.entity_id
_entity_poly.type
_entity_poly.pdbx_seq_one_letter_code
_entity_poly.pdbx_strand_id
1 'polypeptide(L)'
;MRPEVDLQFVEPGEVVYKLLCALPFLAGHARDRTAASGTAVVKTVLVNDIASHPDASMHTVAEYRDPLPVAVDHLYHGTGRRLPTSTQPCEYAYSEATVLLDDVAGHDRELLQAAAVLADELLHAYGIPQTGLIATDGQLRTDGFTDRNRGAVAEWARQHNLLEAT
;
A
#
# COMPACT_ATOMS: atom_id res chain seq x y z
N MET A 1 -29.29 -7.73 -14.10
CA MET A 1 -28.00 -7.80 -14.80
C MET A 1 -27.34 -6.44 -14.59
N ARG A 2 -26.39 -6.31 -13.66
CA ARG A 2 -25.65 -5.05 -13.52
C ARG A 2 -24.74 -4.92 -14.76
N PRO A 3 -24.62 -3.75 -15.38
CA PRO A 3 -23.62 -3.57 -16.43
C PRO A 3 -22.25 -3.94 -15.86
N GLU A 4 -21.49 -4.73 -16.62
CA GLU A 4 -20.10 -5.02 -16.32
C GLU A 4 -19.37 -3.69 -16.46
N VAL A 5 -19.12 -3.02 -15.34
CA VAL A 5 -18.37 -1.77 -15.30
C VAL A 5 -16.91 -2.16 -15.55
N ASP A 6 -16.31 -1.61 -16.59
CA ASP A 6 -14.85 -1.72 -16.76
C ASP A 6 -14.19 -1.03 -15.57
N LEU A 7 -13.39 -1.78 -14.80
CA LEU A 7 -12.71 -1.29 -13.60
C LEU A 7 -11.21 -1.47 -13.76
N GLN A 8 -10.46 -0.48 -13.29
CA GLN A 8 -9.06 -0.71 -12.95
C GLN A 8 -9.00 -1.59 -11.70
N PHE A 9 -7.89 -2.29 -11.52
CA PHE A 9 -7.73 -3.22 -10.42
C PHE A 9 -6.29 -3.23 -9.92
N VAL A 10 -6.12 -3.24 -8.60
CA VAL A 10 -4.85 -3.38 -7.89
C VAL A 10 -4.97 -4.41 -6.76
N GLU A 11 -3.94 -5.23 -6.55
CA GLU A 11 -3.94 -6.20 -5.44
C GLU A 11 -3.64 -5.52 -4.10
N PRO A 12 -4.21 -6.00 -2.97
CA PRO A 12 -3.78 -5.57 -1.64
C PRO A 12 -2.26 -5.68 -1.44
N GLY A 13 -1.64 -6.73 -1.99
CA GLY A 13 -0.20 -6.94 -1.95
C GLY A 13 0.60 -5.87 -2.69
N GLU A 14 0.04 -5.23 -3.72
CA GLU A 14 0.69 -4.11 -4.40
C GLU A 14 0.60 -2.81 -3.60
N VAL A 15 -0.53 -2.57 -2.92
CA VAL A 15 -0.69 -1.43 -2.01
C VAL A 15 0.30 -1.54 -0.84
N VAL A 16 0.35 -2.68 -0.17
CA VAL A 16 1.28 -2.92 0.95
C VAL A 16 2.73 -2.84 0.48
N TYR A 17 3.07 -3.46 -0.66
CA TYR A 17 4.44 -3.40 -1.19
C TYR A 17 4.90 -1.96 -1.46
N LYS A 18 4.04 -1.13 -2.06
CA LYS A 18 4.35 0.30 -2.31
C LYS A 18 4.61 1.06 -1.01
N LEU A 19 3.82 0.80 0.03
CA LEU A 19 4.04 1.39 1.37
C LEU A 19 5.39 0.96 1.96
N LEU A 20 5.70 -0.35 1.91
CA LEU A 20 6.97 -0.90 2.39
C LEU A 20 8.20 -0.32 1.66
N CYS A 21 8.05 0.04 0.38
CA CYS A 21 9.12 0.72 -0.35
C CYS A 21 9.19 2.23 -0.04
N ALA A 22 8.05 2.92 -0.03
CA ALA A 22 8.00 4.37 0.04
C ALA A 22 8.31 4.91 1.44
N LEU A 23 7.75 4.30 2.49
CA LEU A 23 7.88 4.78 3.87
C LEU A 23 9.33 4.88 4.35
N PRO A 24 10.15 3.82 4.31
CA PRO A 24 11.53 3.92 4.80
C PRO A 24 12.37 4.84 3.91
N PHE A 25 12.09 4.89 2.61
CA PHE A 25 12.76 5.81 1.69
C PHE A 25 12.48 7.27 2.06
N LEU A 26 11.22 7.65 2.26
CA LEU A 26 10.82 9.02 2.60
C LEU A 26 11.28 9.39 4.02
N ALA A 27 11.15 8.48 4.98
CA ALA A 27 11.59 8.69 6.35
C ALA A 27 13.12 8.87 6.42
N GLY A 28 13.88 8.00 5.76
CA GLY A 28 15.32 8.11 5.62
C GLY A 28 15.74 9.39 4.92
N HIS A 29 15.02 9.79 3.85
CA HIS A 29 15.27 11.06 3.18
C HIS A 29 15.09 12.26 4.12
N ALA A 30 13.97 12.34 4.85
CA ALA A 30 13.72 13.43 5.80
C ALA A 30 14.77 13.45 6.92
N ARG A 31 15.10 12.30 7.50
CA ARG A 31 16.12 12.19 8.54
C ARG A 31 17.49 12.63 8.03
N ASP A 32 17.95 12.04 6.94
CA ASP A 32 19.33 12.17 6.49
C ASP A 32 19.58 13.49 5.73
N ARG A 33 18.56 14.05 5.07
CA ARG A 33 18.69 15.28 4.26
C ARG A 33 18.28 16.54 4.99
N THR A 34 17.33 16.46 5.92
CA THR A 34 16.83 17.64 6.64
C THR A 34 17.05 17.57 8.14
N ALA A 35 17.73 16.52 8.65
CA ALA A 35 17.88 16.28 10.08
C ALA A 35 16.54 16.27 10.83
N ALA A 36 15.46 15.87 10.14
CA ALA A 36 14.17 15.71 10.78
C ALA A 36 14.23 14.53 11.76
N SER A 37 13.53 14.64 12.88
CA SER A 37 13.48 13.59 13.90
C SER A 37 12.20 13.67 14.72
N GLY A 38 11.92 12.61 15.47
CA GLY A 38 10.75 12.53 16.34
C GLY A 38 9.47 12.16 15.58
N THR A 39 8.34 12.63 16.10
CA THR A 39 7.01 12.27 15.59
C THR A 39 6.71 12.96 14.25
N ALA A 40 6.25 12.18 13.29
CA ALA A 40 5.80 12.64 11.99
C ALA A 40 4.38 12.13 11.69
N VAL A 41 3.64 12.88 10.89
CA VAL A 41 2.37 12.42 10.32
C VAL A 41 2.62 12.00 8.88
N VAL A 42 2.33 10.75 8.57
CA VAL A 42 2.33 10.22 7.21
C VAL A 42 0.91 10.28 6.69
N LYS A 43 0.74 10.89 5.51
CA LYS A 43 -0.52 10.89 4.77
C LYS A 43 -0.33 10.08 3.50
N THR A 44 -1.23 9.15 3.26
CA THR A 44 -1.21 8.33 2.05
C THR A 44 -2.51 8.48 1.30
N VAL A 45 -2.40 8.52 -0.03
CA VAL A 45 -3.55 8.55 -0.92
C VAL A 45 -3.39 7.48 -1.98
N LEU A 46 -4.44 6.69 -2.17
CA LEU A 46 -4.60 5.81 -3.33
C LEU A 46 -5.60 6.47 -4.29
N VAL A 47 -5.15 6.75 -5.51
CA VAL A 47 -5.96 7.37 -6.56
C VAL A 47 -6.04 6.47 -7.80
N ASN A 48 -7.16 6.54 -8.52
CA ASN A 48 -7.33 5.87 -9.82
C ASN A 48 -6.47 6.48 -10.94
N ASP A 49 -6.13 7.75 -10.81
CA ASP A 49 -5.22 8.48 -11.69
C ASP A 49 -4.53 9.59 -10.89
N ILE A 50 -3.28 9.91 -11.24
CA ILE A 50 -2.54 10.96 -10.54
C ILE A 50 -3.21 12.34 -10.67
N ALA A 51 -3.90 12.60 -11.78
CA ALA A 51 -4.66 13.83 -12.00
C ALA A 51 -5.88 13.95 -11.06
N SER A 52 -6.34 12.84 -10.46
CA SER A 52 -7.42 12.84 -9.46
C SER A 52 -6.96 13.30 -8.07
N HIS A 53 -5.65 13.39 -7.82
CA HIS A 53 -5.14 13.87 -6.53
C HIS A 53 -5.33 15.40 -6.39
N PRO A 54 -5.94 15.92 -5.31
CA PRO A 54 -6.24 17.35 -5.16
C PRO A 54 -5.03 18.29 -5.32
N ASP A 55 -3.85 17.84 -4.84
CA ASP A 55 -2.60 18.60 -4.92
C ASP A 55 -1.74 18.27 -6.16
N ALA A 56 -2.25 17.50 -7.13
CA ALA A 56 -1.50 17.19 -8.34
C ALA A 56 -1.21 18.46 -9.15
N SER A 57 0.04 18.92 -9.12
CA SER A 57 0.51 20.05 -9.94
C SER A 57 0.77 19.67 -11.40
N MET A 58 0.62 18.39 -11.77
CA MET A 58 0.82 17.89 -13.12
C MET A 58 -0.40 18.19 -14.01
N HIS A 59 -0.41 19.38 -14.59
CA HIS A 59 -1.13 19.66 -15.84
C HIS A 59 -0.33 19.16 -17.05
N THR A 60 0.23 17.95 -17.01
CA THR A 60 0.92 17.39 -18.19
C THR A 60 -0.11 16.75 -19.11
N VAL A 61 -0.49 17.54 -20.11
CA VAL A 61 -1.05 17.19 -21.42
C VAL A 61 -2.26 16.26 -21.40
N ALA A 62 -3.39 16.87 -21.72
CA ALA A 62 -4.69 16.27 -21.96
C ALA A 62 -4.66 15.10 -22.96
N GLU A 63 -4.64 13.89 -22.44
CA GLU A 63 -5.58 12.86 -22.89
C GLU A 63 -6.48 12.56 -21.69
N TYR A 64 -7.52 13.39 -21.52
CA TYR A 64 -8.56 13.23 -20.50
C TYR A 64 -9.32 11.93 -20.80
N ARG A 65 -8.75 10.80 -20.37
CA ARG A 65 -9.51 9.57 -20.24
C ARG A 65 -10.17 9.67 -18.87
N ASP A 66 -11.49 9.62 -18.83
CA ASP A 66 -12.24 9.48 -17.59
C ASP A 66 -11.72 8.22 -16.88
N PRO A 67 -10.90 8.36 -15.81
CA PRO A 67 -10.16 7.24 -15.28
C PRO A 67 -11.15 6.29 -14.62
N LEU A 68 -11.20 5.06 -15.11
CA LEU A 68 -12.09 4.06 -14.55
C LEU A 68 -11.83 3.93 -13.04
N PRO A 69 -12.88 3.83 -12.21
CA PRO A 69 -12.72 3.59 -10.79
C PRO A 69 -11.84 2.36 -10.54
N VAL A 70 -11.05 2.42 -9.46
CA VAL A 70 -10.20 1.30 -9.05
C VAL A 70 -10.99 0.38 -8.13
N ALA A 71 -10.82 -0.92 -8.33
CA ALA A 71 -11.18 -1.96 -7.37
C ALA A 71 -9.92 -2.51 -6.69
N VAL A 72 -10.07 -3.00 -5.47
CA VAL A 72 -9.01 -3.74 -4.76
C VAL A 72 -9.47 -5.16 -4.53
N ASP A 73 -8.85 -6.08 -5.25
CA ASP A 73 -9.20 -7.49 -5.35
C ASP A 73 -7.98 -8.42 -5.22
N HIS A 74 -8.19 -9.71 -4.99
CA HIS A 74 -7.07 -10.66 -4.99
C HIS A 74 -6.92 -11.32 -6.36
N LEU A 75 -5.72 -11.81 -6.68
CA LEU A 75 -5.54 -12.80 -7.75
C LEU A 75 -5.46 -14.21 -7.18
N TYR A 76 -6.08 -15.15 -7.88
CA TYR A 76 -5.99 -16.56 -7.55
C TYR A 76 -4.60 -17.11 -7.92
N HIS A 77 -3.87 -17.62 -6.93
CA HIS A 77 -2.52 -18.18 -7.11
C HIS A 77 -2.50 -19.24 -8.21
N GLY A 78 -1.49 -19.16 -9.09
CA GLY A 78 -1.28 -20.10 -10.19
C GLY A 78 -2.15 -19.89 -11.44
N THR A 79 -3.29 -19.19 -11.34
CA THR A 79 -4.13 -18.88 -12.52
C THR A 79 -4.12 -17.41 -12.89
N GLY A 80 -3.78 -16.52 -11.96
CA GLY A 80 -3.83 -15.07 -12.17
C GLY A 80 -5.24 -14.54 -12.38
N ARG A 81 -6.28 -15.33 -12.10
CA ARG A 81 -7.68 -14.90 -12.24
C ARG A 81 -8.06 -13.98 -11.09
N ARG A 82 -8.67 -12.83 -11.43
CA ARG A 82 -9.25 -11.90 -10.45
C ARG A 82 -10.29 -12.60 -9.57
N LEU A 83 -10.19 -12.38 -8.27
CA LEU A 83 -11.12 -12.77 -7.23
C LEU A 83 -11.68 -11.48 -6.60
N PRO A 84 -12.88 -11.04 -6.99
CA PRO A 84 -13.48 -9.82 -6.47
C PRO A 84 -13.63 -9.88 -4.94
N THR A 85 -12.94 -9.00 -4.22
CA THR A 85 -13.00 -8.87 -2.76
C THR A 85 -13.45 -7.51 -2.30
N SER A 86 -13.18 -6.46 -3.09
CA SER A 86 -13.78 -5.15 -2.85
C SER A 86 -15.30 -5.21 -3.01
N THR A 87 -16.00 -4.50 -2.12
CA THR A 87 -17.47 -4.39 -2.18
C THR A 87 -17.92 -3.21 -3.04
N GLN A 88 -17.01 -2.26 -3.26
CA GLN A 88 -17.21 -1.06 -4.05
C GLN A 88 -15.86 -0.59 -4.65
N PRO A 89 -15.87 -0.01 -5.86
CA PRO A 89 -14.71 0.68 -6.37
C PRO A 89 -14.59 2.07 -5.72
N CYS A 90 -13.40 2.65 -5.78
CA CYS A 90 -13.13 3.98 -5.27
C CYS A 90 -12.16 4.72 -6.20
N GLU A 91 -12.38 6.02 -6.37
CA GLU A 91 -11.50 6.91 -7.14
C GLU A 91 -10.38 7.48 -6.28
N TYR A 92 -10.64 7.63 -4.98
CA TYR A 92 -9.77 8.29 -4.02
C TYR A 92 -9.96 7.68 -2.63
N ALA A 93 -8.91 7.07 -2.08
CA ALA A 93 -8.85 6.63 -0.71
C ALA A 93 -7.71 7.34 0.03
N TYR A 94 -7.95 7.71 1.28
CA TYR A 94 -7.01 8.43 2.13
C TYR A 94 -6.77 7.65 3.42
N SER A 95 -5.52 7.66 3.90
CA SER A 95 -5.17 7.19 5.24
C SER A 95 -4.11 8.07 5.86
N GLU A 96 -4.02 8.04 7.18
CA GLU A 96 -2.97 8.72 7.91
C GLU A 96 -2.48 7.93 9.11
N ALA A 97 -1.19 8.04 9.39
CA ALA A 97 -0.59 7.42 10.56
C ALA A 97 0.38 8.39 11.22
N THR A 98 0.35 8.42 12.56
CA THR A 98 1.38 9.08 13.35
C THR A 98 2.48 8.07 13.65
N VAL A 99 3.71 8.41 13.30
CA VAL A 99 4.87 7.51 13.40
C VAL A 99 6.04 8.22 14.06
N LEU A 100 7.00 7.46 14.57
CA LEU A 100 8.34 7.97 14.85
C LEU A 100 9.19 7.82 13.59
N LEU A 101 9.82 8.91 13.14
CA LEU A 101 10.53 8.95 11.87
C LEU A 101 11.69 7.95 11.83
N ASP A 102 12.43 7.84 12.94
CA ASP A 102 13.59 6.95 13.05
C ASP A 102 13.17 5.47 12.98
N ASP A 103 12.05 5.12 13.60
CA ASP A 103 11.50 3.76 13.62
C ASP A 103 11.08 3.31 12.21
N VAL A 104 10.44 4.22 11.45
CA VAL A 104 10.05 3.94 10.06
C VAL A 104 11.27 3.87 9.13
N ALA A 105 12.32 4.65 9.39
CA ALA A 105 13.57 4.60 8.63
C ALA A 105 14.42 3.35 8.95
N GLY A 106 14.20 2.70 10.10
CA GLY A 106 14.96 1.55 10.60
C GLY A 106 14.77 0.26 9.80
N HIS A 107 13.68 0.15 9.02
CA HIS A 107 13.25 -1.10 8.36
C HIS A 107 12.88 -2.22 9.35
N ASP A 108 12.36 -1.86 10.52
CA ASP A 108 12.02 -2.79 11.61
C ASP A 108 10.50 -3.06 11.69
N ARG A 109 10.04 -3.63 12.81
CA ARG A 109 8.62 -3.98 13.01
C ARG A 109 7.71 -2.77 13.01
N GLU A 110 8.20 -1.63 13.45
CA GLU A 110 7.48 -0.37 13.51
C GLU A 110 7.15 0.15 12.10
N LEU A 111 8.02 -0.08 11.12
CA LEU A 111 7.70 0.15 9.70
C LEU A 111 6.54 -0.75 9.25
N LEU A 112 6.57 -2.04 9.62
CA LEU A 112 5.50 -2.98 9.27
C LEU A 112 4.16 -2.57 9.89
N GLN A 113 4.15 -2.16 11.16
CA GLN A 113 2.96 -1.67 11.84
C GLN A 113 2.41 -0.40 11.19
N ALA A 114 3.27 0.56 10.85
CA ALA A 114 2.85 1.78 10.14
C ALA A 114 2.25 1.45 8.77
N ALA A 115 2.87 0.53 8.01
CA ALA A 115 2.35 0.08 6.73
C ALA A 115 1.01 -0.66 6.87
N ALA A 116 0.83 -1.47 7.92
CA ALA A 116 -0.42 -2.17 8.20
C ALA A 116 -1.57 -1.19 8.47
N VAL A 117 -1.37 -0.22 9.36
CA VAL A 117 -2.37 0.81 9.68
C VAL A 117 -2.77 1.59 8.42
N LEU A 118 -1.78 2.10 7.69
CA LEU A 118 -2.04 2.88 6.47
C LEU A 118 -2.75 2.05 5.39
N ALA A 119 -2.36 0.78 5.21
CA ALA A 119 -2.97 -0.08 4.20
C ALA A 119 -4.41 -0.46 4.57
N ASP A 120 -4.65 -0.88 5.81
CA ASP A 120 -5.99 -1.27 6.26
C ASP A 120 -6.96 -0.07 6.17
N GLU A 121 -6.52 1.13 6.58
CA GLU A 121 -7.32 2.35 6.42
C GLU A 121 -7.63 2.70 4.96
N LEU A 122 -6.66 2.57 4.04
CA LEU A 122 -6.93 2.76 2.60
C LEU A 122 -7.96 1.76 2.10
N LEU A 123 -7.82 0.49 2.50
CA LEU A 123 -8.67 -0.60 2.03
C LEU A 123 -10.10 -0.56 2.60
N HIS A 124 -10.31 0.10 3.73
CA HIS A 124 -11.65 0.40 4.24
C HIS A 124 -12.53 1.13 3.21
N ALA A 125 -11.95 2.04 2.41
CA ALA A 125 -12.67 2.75 1.35
C ALA A 125 -13.24 1.81 0.27
N TYR A 126 -12.65 0.62 0.11
CA TYR A 126 -13.09 -0.43 -0.82
C TYR A 126 -13.95 -1.51 -0.14
N GLY A 127 -14.24 -1.33 1.16
CA GLY A 127 -14.98 -2.27 2.01
C GLY A 127 -14.18 -3.51 2.43
N ILE A 128 -12.85 -3.43 2.42
CA ILE A 128 -11.96 -4.49 2.91
C ILE A 128 -11.47 -4.09 4.31
N PRO A 129 -11.81 -4.85 5.37
CA PRO A 129 -11.51 -4.45 6.75
C PRO A 129 -10.03 -4.57 7.12
N GLN A 130 -9.28 -5.44 6.45
CA GLN A 130 -7.85 -5.66 6.70
C GLN A 130 -7.22 -6.38 5.51
N THR A 131 -5.95 -6.06 5.24
CA THR A 131 -5.13 -6.76 4.23
C THR A 131 -4.88 -8.22 4.60
N GLY A 132 -4.67 -8.48 5.89
CA GLY A 132 -4.16 -9.76 6.40
C GLY A 132 -2.69 -10.06 6.03
N LEU A 133 -1.99 -9.14 5.36
CA LEU A 133 -0.60 -9.29 4.88
C LEU A 133 0.44 -8.91 5.94
N ILE A 134 0.07 -8.01 6.84
CA ILE A 134 0.83 -7.66 8.04
C ILE A 134 -0.15 -7.76 9.20
N ALA A 135 0.19 -8.54 10.22
CA ALA A 135 -0.61 -8.59 11.44
C ALA A 135 -0.42 -7.33 12.27
N THR A 136 -1.37 -7.03 13.17
CA THR A 136 -1.35 -5.82 14.01
C THR A 136 -0.12 -5.71 14.92
N ASP A 137 0.55 -6.83 15.21
CA ASP A 137 1.80 -6.87 15.99
C ASP A 137 3.06 -6.63 15.13
N GLY A 138 2.91 -6.47 13.82
CA GLY A 138 4.01 -6.29 12.88
C GLY A 138 4.54 -7.58 12.27
N GLN A 139 3.86 -8.73 12.42
CA GLN A 139 4.27 -9.95 11.71
C GLN A 139 3.91 -9.88 10.21
N LEU A 140 4.92 -10.02 9.35
CA LEU A 140 4.76 -10.03 7.90
C LEU A 140 4.41 -11.43 7.37
N ARG A 141 3.33 -11.53 6.60
CA ARG A 141 2.87 -12.77 5.95
C ARG A 141 3.17 -12.74 4.47
N THR A 142 4.39 -13.13 4.11
CA THR A 142 4.89 -13.08 2.73
C THR A 142 4.11 -13.98 1.77
N ASP A 143 3.56 -15.09 2.25
CA ASP A 143 2.77 -16.03 1.44
C ASP A 143 1.48 -15.42 0.88
N GLY A 144 0.93 -14.40 1.54
CA GLY A 144 -0.26 -13.69 1.08
C GLY A 144 0.01 -12.76 -0.11
N PHE A 145 1.28 -12.46 -0.42
CA PHE A 145 1.64 -11.71 -1.61
C PHE A 145 1.61 -12.63 -2.83
N THR A 146 1.26 -12.08 -3.98
CA THR A 146 1.35 -12.78 -5.26
C THR A 146 2.78 -12.93 -5.73
N ASP A 147 2.99 -13.82 -6.70
CA ASP A 147 4.30 -14.15 -7.26
C ASP A 147 5.08 -12.92 -7.75
N ARG A 148 4.35 -11.84 -8.11
CA ARG A 148 4.92 -10.55 -8.52
C ARG A 148 5.81 -9.93 -7.44
N ASN A 149 5.35 -9.93 -6.19
CA ASN A 149 6.02 -9.22 -5.08
C ASN A 149 6.56 -10.16 -4.00
N ARG A 150 6.02 -11.38 -3.89
CA ARG A 150 6.36 -12.36 -2.84
C ARG A 150 7.85 -12.58 -2.69
N GLY A 151 8.55 -12.85 -3.80
CA GLY A 151 9.99 -13.11 -3.78
C GLY A 151 10.79 -11.92 -3.28
N ALA A 152 10.48 -10.71 -3.76
CA ALA A 152 11.14 -9.47 -3.34
C ALA A 152 10.87 -9.15 -1.86
N VAL A 153 9.62 -9.28 -1.42
CA VAL A 153 9.23 -9.03 -0.02
C VAL A 153 9.88 -10.05 0.92
N ALA A 154 9.90 -11.33 0.56
CA ALA A 154 10.54 -12.36 1.38
C ALA A 154 12.07 -12.20 1.46
N GLU A 155 12.71 -11.84 0.35
CA GLU A 155 14.14 -11.52 0.33
C GLU A 155 14.46 -10.33 1.23
N TRP A 156 13.75 -9.22 1.05
CA TRP A 156 13.90 -8.02 1.86
C TRP A 156 13.66 -8.32 3.35
N ALA A 157 12.56 -9.00 3.68
CA ALA A 157 12.24 -9.34 5.06
C ALA A 157 13.32 -10.20 5.73
N ARG A 158 13.96 -11.11 4.99
CA ARG A 158 15.08 -11.90 5.50
C ARG A 158 16.32 -11.04 5.76
N GLN A 159 16.64 -10.11 4.86
CA GLN A 159 17.79 -9.21 5.02
C GLN A 159 17.67 -8.34 6.28
N HIS A 160 16.44 -8.01 6.67
CA HIS A 160 16.14 -7.22 7.87
C HIS A 160 15.69 -8.05 9.08
N ASN A 161 15.81 -9.38 9.05
CA ASN A 161 15.40 -10.29 10.13
C ASN A 161 13.93 -10.13 10.58
N LEU A 162 13.04 -9.84 9.62
CA LEU A 162 11.61 -9.63 9.83
C LEU A 162 10.76 -10.89 9.66
N LEU A 163 11.38 -12.01 9.26
CA LEU A 163 10.74 -13.32 9.19
C LEU A 163 11.00 -14.07 10.51
N GLU A 164 10.00 -14.73 11.06
CA GLU A 164 10.25 -15.63 12.20
C GLU A 164 11.20 -16.76 11.79
N ALA A 165 12.10 -17.14 12.70
CA ALA A 165 12.85 -18.37 12.57
C ALA A 165 11.85 -19.54 12.65
N THR A 166 11.65 -20.20 11.51
CA THR A 166 10.82 -21.42 11.42
C THR A 166 11.35 -22.52 12.32
#